data_AF-A0AAV7VBK0-F1
#
_entry.id   AF-A0AAV7VBK0-F1
#
_cell.length_a   1.000
_cell.length_b   1.000
_cell.length_c   1.000
_cell.angle_alpha   90.00
_cell.angle_beta   90.00
_cell.angle_gamma   90.00
#
_symmetry.space_group_name_H-M   'P 1'
#
loop_
_entity.id
_entity.type
_entity.pdbx_description
1 polymer ?
#
loop_
_entity_poly.entity_id
_entity_poly.type
_entity_poly.pdbx_seq_one_letter_code
_entity_poly.pdbx_strand_id
1 'polypeptide(L)'
;MRLTFPWLDEKRHSHQRSHYDSPSSSRQAVNIPRFPSGRSNRGAAPDPQQASGTIVQIVINNKHKHGRVCVSNGKTYSHGESWHPSLRAFGVVECVLCTCNFTKQECKKISCPEEYPCKYPQKREGKCCKVCPEEMHGQNIGSKDLFCGEETLPVYESILLEEGDMVRKIAVETQRPPQIEIHVWKILKGVLNQFSIEKISKREFEERQEFKQITRTTPGQWKIFSEGEAEISELCETRVCRTELEDLVRILYLEKPDKSHC
;
A
#
# COMPACT_ATOMS: atom_id res chain seq x y z
N MET A 1 -19.95 46.64 -12.70
CA MET A 1 -20.09 45.99 -11.38
C MET A 1 -18.79 45.26 -11.05
N ARG A 2 -18.18 45.26 -9.83
CA ARG A 2 -18.53 45.86 -8.53
C ARG A 2 -19.94 45.48 -8.00
N LEU A 3 -20.14 44.75 -6.90
CA LEU A 3 -19.25 44.35 -5.79
C LEU A 3 -19.64 42.96 -5.20
N THR A 4 -18.73 42.42 -4.38
CA THR A 4 -18.92 41.54 -3.19
C THR A 4 -20.20 40.71 -2.99
N PHE A 5 -20.02 39.44 -2.65
CA PHE A 5 -20.91 38.74 -1.71
C PHE A 5 -20.36 38.85 -0.27
N PRO A 6 -21.17 39.22 0.73
CA PRO A 6 -20.72 39.40 2.11
C PRO A 6 -20.83 38.12 2.97
N TRP A 7 -20.07 38.09 4.06
CA TRP A 7 -20.34 37.26 5.25
C TRP A 7 -21.17 38.07 6.28
N LEU A 8 -21.42 37.48 7.45
CA LEU A 8 -22.13 38.00 8.65
C LEU A 8 -23.69 37.90 8.62
N ASP A 9 -24.37 37.54 9.72
CA ASP A 9 -23.97 36.80 10.95
C ASP A 9 -25.21 36.42 11.82
N GLU A 10 -24.95 35.99 13.06
CA GLU A 10 -25.79 36.19 14.27
C GLU A 10 -26.87 35.10 14.52
N LYS A 11 -27.04 34.47 15.70
CA LYS A 11 -26.66 34.75 17.12
C LYS A 11 -26.02 33.52 17.77
N ARG A 12 -24.95 33.55 18.57
CA ARG A 12 -24.55 34.40 19.74
C ARG A 12 -25.15 33.95 21.09
N HIS A 13 -24.33 33.30 21.93
CA HIS A 13 -24.28 33.39 23.42
C HIS A 13 -22.97 32.69 23.89
N SER A 14 -21.85 33.40 24.09
CA SER A 14 -21.46 34.22 25.26
C SER A 14 -20.93 33.42 26.46
N HIS A 15 -19.66 33.63 26.80
CA HIS A 15 -19.04 33.16 28.07
C HIS A 15 -19.54 33.96 29.29
N GLN A 16 -19.41 33.37 30.47
CA GLN A 16 -19.10 34.06 31.73
C GLN A 16 -18.30 33.12 32.64
N ARG A 17 -17.66 33.64 33.71
CA ARG A 17 -16.60 32.98 34.52
C ARG A 17 -16.82 33.22 36.02
N SER A 18 -16.02 32.57 36.88
CA SER A 18 -15.81 32.80 38.34
C SER A 18 -16.90 32.22 39.26
N HIS A 19 -16.70 32.02 40.57
CA HIS A 19 -15.60 32.25 41.54
C HIS A 19 -15.39 30.91 42.35
N TYR A 20 -14.49 30.64 43.32
CA TYR A 20 -13.41 31.31 44.10
C TYR A 20 -12.58 30.14 44.77
N ASP A 21 -11.45 30.24 45.51
CA ASP A 21 -10.45 31.29 45.86
C ASP A 21 -9.10 30.63 46.29
N SER A 22 -8.16 31.35 46.91
CA SER A 22 -6.97 30.83 47.61
C SER A 22 -6.44 31.78 48.69
N PRO A 23 -5.80 31.28 49.76
CA PRO A 23 -4.65 32.01 50.30
C PRO A 23 -3.46 31.11 50.74
N SER A 24 -2.31 31.75 50.97
CA SER A 24 -1.02 31.12 51.22
C SER A 24 -0.37 31.52 52.56
N SER A 25 0.37 30.60 53.17
CA SER A 25 1.50 30.85 54.10
C SER A 25 2.07 29.52 54.61
N SER A 26 3.30 29.37 55.10
CA SER A 26 4.57 30.11 55.03
C SER A 26 5.47 29.48 56.10
N ARG A 27 6.69 29.05 55.75
CA ARG A 27 7.88 28.87 56.62
C ARG A 27 7.76 28.05 57.93
N GLN A 28 8.61 27.03 58.06
CA GLN A 28 9.67 26.96 59.10
C GLN A 28 10.79 25.98 58.70
N ALA A 29 11.92 26.01 59.39
CA ALA A 29 13.15 25.26 59.07
C ALA A 29 14.01 25.04 60.34
N VAL A 30 15.12 24.30 60.22
CA VAL A 30 16.14 24.03 61.27
C VAL A 30 15.63 22.99 62.31
N ASN A 31 16.33 21.90 62.71
CA ASN A 31 17.78 21.69 62.88
C ASN A 31 18.23 20.20 62.74
N ILE A 32 19.55 19.94 62.88
CA ILE A 32 20.26 18.63 62.88
C ILE A 32 21.19 18.64 64.11
N PRO A 33 21.34 17.59 64.99
CA PRO A 33 22.31 16.51 64.69
C PRO A 33 22.28 15.14 65.46
N ARG A 34 23.15 14.24 64.97
CA ARG A 34 23.95 13.16 65.64
C ARG A 34 23.40 11.74 65.90
N PHE A 35 24.27 10.80 65.50
CA PHE A 35 24.42 9.36 65.78
C PHE A 35 24.88 9.10 67.26
N PRO A 36 25.03 7.85 67.81
CA PRO A 36 25.30 6.58 67.09
C PRO A 36 24.77 5.23 67.64
N SER A 37 25.02 4.18 66.83
CA SER A 37 25.31 2.77 67.21
C SER A 37 24.23 1.88 67.86
N GLY A 38 24.13 0.63 67.39
CA GLY A 38 23.27 -0.41 67.98
C GLY A 38 23.17 -1.68 67.11
N ARG A 39 24.14 -2.59 67.21
CA ARG A 39 24.12 -3.89 66.50
C ARG A 39 23.29 -4.89 67.31
N SER A 40 22.35 -5.60 66.69
CA SER A 40 21.73 -6.79 67.31
C SER A 40 21.32 -7.81 66.26
N ASN A 41 22.20 -8.81 66.03
CA ASN A 41 21.81 -10.02 65.32
C ASN A 41 20.89 -10.84 66.22
N ARG A 42 19.67 -11.15 65.77
CA ARG A 42 18.90 -12.31 66.25
C ARG A 42 18.66 -13.22 65.06
N GLY A 43 19.41 -14.33 65.00
CA GLY A 43 19.11 -15.39 64.05
C GLY A 43 17.84 -16.12 64.48
N ALA A 44 16.90 -16.31 63.55
CA ALA A 44 15.87 -17.33 63.70
C ALA A 44 16.49 -18.69 63.38
N ALA A 45 16.15 -19.72 64.15
CA ALA A 45 16.52 -21.09 63.82
C ALA A 45 15.69 -21.60 62.62
N PRO A 46 16.24 -22.48 61.76
CA PRO A 46 15.48 -23.07 60.67
C PRO A 46 14.50 -24.13 61.16
N ASP A 47 13.26 -24.07 60.68
CA ASP A 47 12.26 -25.13 60.85
C ASP A 47 12.54 -26.28 59.85
N PRO A 48 12.62 -27.56 60.27
CA PRO A 48 13.10 -28.64 59.42
C PRO A 48 11.98 -29.25 58.54
N GLN A 49 11.49 -28.50 57.55
CA GLN A 49 10.74 -29.09 56.43
C GLN A 49 11.53 -29.04 55.12
N GLN A 50 11.93 -30.24 54.68
CA GLN A 50 12.98 -30.49 53.70
C GLN A 50 12.50 -30.32 52.25
N ALA A 51 12.37 -29.07 51.80
CA ALA A 51 12.37 -28.77 50.37
C ALA A 51 13.78 -29.02 49.80
N SER A 52 14.00 -30.22 49.24
CA SER A 52 15.29 -30.64 48.64
C SER A 52 15.56 -29.96 47.29
N GLY A 53 15.57 -28.62 47.27
CA GLY A 53 15.86 -27.82 46.11
C GLY A 53 17.36 -27.62 45.88
N THR A 54 17.85 -28.02 44.70
CA THR A 54 19.19 -27.65 44.25
C THR A 54 19.28 -26.13 44.09
N ILE A 55 20.00 -25.45 44.99
CA ILE A 55 20.24 -24.00 44.89
C ILE A 55 21.21 -23.76 43.74
N VAL A 56 20.67 -23.55 42.53
CA VAL A 56 21.44 -23.19 41.35
C VAL A 56 21.90 -21.74 41.51
N GLN A 57 23.07 -21.53 42.09
CA GLN A 57 23.66 -20.19 42.22
C GLN A 57 24.11 -19.70 40.84
N ILE A 58 23.22 -19.03 40.11
CA ILE A 58 23.50 -18.41 38.81
C ILE A 58 24.44 -17.23 39.02
N VAL A 59 25.75 -17.51 39.06
CA VAL A 59 26.80 -16.50 39.05
C VAL A 59 26.83 -15.85 37.67
N ILE A 60 26.06 -14.77 37.49
CA ILE A 60 26.09 -13.95 36.28
C ILE A 60 27.51 -13.37 36.15
N ASN A 61 28.32 -13.94 35.26
CA ASN A 61 29.72 -13.58 35.08
C ASN A 61 29.85 -12.18 34.46
N ASN A 62 29.82 -11.15 35.31
CA ASN A 62 29.88 -9.74 34.93
C ASN A 62 31.21 -9.30 34.29
N LYS A 63 32.23 -10.18 34.22
CA LYS A 63 33.59 -9.86 33.71
C LYS A 63 33.66 -9.44 32.23
N HIS A 64 32.56 -9.50 31.47
CA HIS A 64 32.55 -9.19 30.03
C HIS A 64 31.49 -8.18 29.54
N LYS A 65 30.62 -7.67 30.42
CA LYS A 65 29.46 -6.83 30.00
C LYS A 65 29.46 -5.37 30.48
N HIS A 66 30.30 -5.01 31.45
CA HIS A 66 30.48 -3.60 31.84
C HIS A 66 31.34 -2.87 30.81
N GLY A 67 30.70 -2.14 29.88
CA GLY A 67 31.40 -1.27 28.92
C GLY A 67 31.44 -1.72 27.46
N ARG A 68 30.60 -2.67 27.02
CA ARG A 68 30.44 -3.03 25.58
C ARG A 68 28.97 -3.14 25.14
N VAL A 69 28.13 -2.32 25.74
CA VAL A 69 26.71 -2.17 25.42
C VAL A 69 26.30 -0.70 25.40
N CYS A 70 25.31 -0.38 24.58
CA CYS A 70 24.68 0.93 24.48
C CYS A 70 23.22 0.81 24.94
N VAL A 71 22.62 1.88 25.50
CA VAL A 71 21.22 1.87 25.92
C VAL A 71 20.45 2.99 25.22
N SER A 72 19.37 2.64 24.53
CA SER A 72 18.53 3.56 23.75
C SER A 72 17.05 3.26 24.03
N ASN A 73 16.29 4.25 24.51
CA ASN A 73 14.87 4.11 24.88
C ASN A 73 14.54 2.89 25.77
N GLY A 74 15.43 2.53 26.70
CA GLY A 74 15.24 1.38 27.59
C GLY A 74 15.54 0.01 26.96
N LYS A 75 15.97 -0.04 25.70
CA LYS A 75 16.55 -1.24 25.07
C LYS A 75 18.07 -1.19 25.18
N THR A 76 18.68 -2.34 25.42
CA THR A 76 20.15 -2.52 25.50
C THR A 76 20.64 -3.20 24.23
N TYR A 77 21.65 -2.60 23.59
CA TYR A 77 22.24 -3.02 22.33
C TYR A 77 23.69 -3.45 22.54
N SER A 78 24.13 -4.50 21.87
CA SER A 78 25.49 -5.04 21.93
C SER A 78 26.44 -4.27 21.01
N HIS A 79 27.73 -4.25 21.30
CA HIS A 79 28.72 -3.69 20.37
C HIS A 79 28.62 -4.35 18.97
N GLY A 80 28.55 -3.52 17.92
CA GLY A 80 28.35 -3.93 16.53
C GLY A 80 26.88 -3.96 16.09
N GLU A 81 25.94 -4.07 17.05
CA GLU A 81 24.50 -4.06 16.78
C GLU A 81 24.07 -2.68 16.23
N SER A 82 23.15 -2.70 15.27
CA SER A 82 22.65 -1.50 14.59
C SER A 82 21.12 -1.50 14.51
N TRP A 83 20.50 -0.35 14.75
CA TRP A 83 19.05 -0.20 14.87
C TRP A 83 18.54 1.17 14.39
N HIS A 84 17.26 1.22 14.03
CA HIS A 84 16.54 2.48 13.87
C HIS A 84 16.05 2.95 15.25
N PRO A 85 16.39 4.17 15.69
CA PRO A 85 15.93 4.68 16.97
C PRO A 85 14.43 4.96 16.92
N SER A 86 13.73 4.72 18.03
CA SER A 86 12.35 5.18 18.18
C SER A 86 12.29 6.59 18.80
N LEU A 87 11.17 7.27 18.62
CA LEU A 87 10.81 8.50 19.34
C LEU A 87 9.39 8.35 19.88
N ARG A 88 9.16 8.77 21.14
CA ARG A 88 7.88 8.53 21.85
C ARG A 88 6.63 9.03 21.11
N ALA A 89 6.77 10.06 20.26
CA ALA A 89 5.69 10.66 19.50
C ALA A 89 5.67 10.30 18.00
N PHE A 90 6.72 9.65 17.47
CA PHE A 90 6.91 9.44 16.02
C PHE A 90 7.19 7.99 15.60
N GLY A 91 7.13 7.02 16.52
CA GLY A 91 7.40 5.62 16.21
C GLY A 91 8.89 5.37 15.90
N VAL A 92 9.20 4.55 14.88
CA VAL A 92 10.57 4.19 14.48
C VAL A 92 11.08 5.16 13.41
N VAL A 93 12.24 5.78 13.64
CA VAL A 93 12.86 6.71 12.69
C VAL A 93 13.72 5.95 11.69
N GLU A 94 13.05 5.41 10.67
CA GLU A 94 13.65 4.58 9.60
C GLU A 94 14.87 5.22 8.94
N CYS A 95 14.91 6.55 8.78
CA CYS A 95 16.01 7.28 8.13
C CYS A 95 17.20 7.62 9.03
N VAL A 96 17.24 7.11 10.26
CA VAL A 96 18.44 7.15 11.11
C VAL A 96 18.86 5.72 11.41
N LEU A 97 20.12 5.39 11.17
CA LEU A 97 20.73 4.15 11.61
C LEU A 97 21.72 4.47 12.74
N CYS A 98 21.47 3.92 13.92
CA CYS A 98 22.37 3.99 15.06
C CYS A 98 23.13 2.66 15.19
N THR A 99 24.42 2.72 15.48
CA THR A 99 25.29 1.56 15.73
C THR A 99 25.96 1.69 17.09
N CYS A 100 26.12 0.59 17.82
CA CYS A 100 26.80 0.61 19.12
C CYS A 100 28.31 0.35 18.98
N ASN A 101 29.12 1.37 19.27
CA ASN A 101 30.57 1.31 19.26
C ASN A 101 31.11 1.28 20.70
N PHE A 102 31.34 0.08 21.24
CA PHE A 102 31.60 -0.21 22.66
C PHE A 102 30.50 0.33 23.60
N THR A 103 30.62 1.55 24.12
CA THR A 103 29.59 2.25 24.92
C THR A 103 28.93 3.42 24.18
N LYS A 104 29.49 3.81 23.03
CA LYS A 104 29.09 4.99 22.27
C LYS A 104 28.04 4.64 21.23
N GLN A 105 26.86 5.22 21.35
CA GLN A 105 25.85 5.19 20.27
C GLN A 105 26.27 6.17 19.17
N GLU A 106 26.52 5.67 17.96
CA GLU A 106 26.87 6.48 16.79
C GLU A 106 25.74 6.41 15.76
N CYS A 107 25.00 7.51 15.58
CA CYS A 107 23.86 7.57 14.66
C CYS A 107 24.20 8.37 13.39
N LYS A 108 23.80 7.84 12.23
CA LYS A 108 23.97 8.46 10.91
C LYS A 108 22.60 8.57 10.23
N LYS A 109 22.35 9.69 9.55
CA LYS A 109 21.22 9.82 8.63
C LYS A 109 21.48 8.91 7.42
N ILE A 110 20.51 8.10 7.04
CA ILE A 110 20.56 7.37 5.77
C ILE A 110 20.35 8.39 4.65
N SER A 111 21.31 8.48 3.73
CA SER A 111 21.11 9.24 2.49
C SER A 111 20.34 8.36 1.50
N CYS A 112 19.32 8.92 0.90
CA CYS A 112 18.63 8.34 -0.26
C CYS A 112 19.18 8.98 -1.53
N PRO A 113 19.09 8.31 -2.69
CA PRO A 113 19.38 8.97 -3.95
C PRO A 113 18.32 10.04 -4.23
N GLU A 114 18.72 11.09 -4.94
CA GLU A 114 17.80 12.18 -5.35
C GLU A 114 16.98 11.75 -6.58
N GLU A 115 17.63 11.06 -7.51
CA GLU A 115 17.01 10.41 -8.68
C GLU A 115 16.68 8.94 -8.39
N TYR A 116 15.60 8.45 -8.99
CA TYR A 116 15.14 7.07 -8.90
C TYR A 116 14.86 6.52 -10.30
N PRO A 117 15.06 5.21 -10.55
CA PRO A 117 14.86 4.61 -11.88
C PRO A 117 13.39 4.47 -12.31
N CYS A 118 12.47 5.16 -11.63
CA CYS A 118 11.05 5.21 -11.95
C CYS A 118 10.49 6.60 -11.61
N LYS A 119 9.40 6.98 -12.31
CA LYS A 119 8.77 8.30 -12.17
C LYS A 119 8.10 8.54 -10.82
N TYR A 120 7.52 7.49 -10.23
CA TYR A 120 6.73 7.58 -8.99
C TYR A 120 7.29 6.65 -7.90
N PRO A 121 8.49 6.93 -7.36
CA PRO A 121 9.10 6.12 -6.30
C PRO A 121 8.26 6.23 -5.01
N GLN A 122 7.82 5.09 -4.48
CA GLN A 122 6.84 5.00 -3.40
C GLN A 122 7.52 4.88 -2.04
N LYS A 123 7.00 5.58 -1.03
CA LYS A 123 7.37 5.35 0.37
C LYS A 123 6.72 4.04 0.84
N ARG A 124 7.53 3.10 1.37
CA ARG A 124 7.05 1.87 2.02
C ARG A 124 7.31 1.95 3.51
N GLU A 125 6.44 1.32 4.30
CA GLU A 125 6.61 1.19 5.75
C GLU A 125 7.89 0.38 6.07
N GLY A 126 8.61 0.80 7.11
CA GLY A 126 9.87 0.18 7.53
C GLY A 126 11.07 0.47 6.62
N LYS A 127 10.93 1.33 5.60
CA LYS A 127 11.99 1.65 4.62
C LYS A 127 12.26 3.14 4.57
N CYS A 128 13.46 3.58 4.97
CA CYS A 128 13.81 5.01 4.92
C CYS A 128 13.54 5.63 3.55
N CYS A 129 14.19 5.08 2.53
CA CYS A 129 14.13 5.57 1.18
C CYS A 129 12.86 5.09 0.48
N LYS A 130 12.40 5.88 -0.49
CA LYS A 130 11.41 5.43 -1.45
C LYS A 130 11.97 4.22 -2.22
N VAL A 131 11.09 3.39 -2.75
CA VAL A 131 11.43 2.30 -3.67
C VAL A 131 10.59 2.41 -4.94
N CYS A 132 11.15 2.00 -6.07
CA CYS A 132 10.33 1.72 -7.24
C CYS A 132 9.56 0.42 -7.01
N PRO A 133 8.31 0.29 -7.48
CA PRO A 133 7.69 -1.02 -7.61
C PRO A 133 8.53 -1.86 -8.58
N GLU A 134 8.79 -3.12 -8.25
CA GLU A 134 9.50 -4.04 -9.14
C GLU A 134 8.53 -4.53 -10.22
N GLU A 135 8.69 -4.00 -11.44
CA GLU A 135 8.08 -4.59 -12.62
C GLU A 135 8.68 -5.98 -12.84
N MET A 136 7.83 -7.00 -12.96
CA MET A 136 8.26 -8.39 -13.19
C MET A 136 8.92 -8.51 -14.58
N HIS A 137 10.25 -8.59 -14.61
CA HIS A 137 11.05 -8.53 -15.83
C HIS A 137 10.86 -9.77 -16.73
N GLY A 138 9.79 -9.78 -17.53
CA GLY A 138 9.65 -10.64 -18.71
C GLY A 138 10.33 -9.99 -19.91
N GLN A 139 11.42 -10.57 -20.39
CA GLN A 139 12.16 -10.03 -21.55
C GLN A 139 11.36 -10.20 -22.85
N ASN A 140 11.13 -9.10 -23.59
CA ASN A 140 11.47 -9.02 -25.01
C ASN A 140 11.44 -7.59 -25.56
N ILE A 141 12.12 -7.36 -26.68
CA ILE A 141 12.22 -6.05 -27.35
C ILE A 141 11.16 -6.00 -28.46
N GLY A 142 10.13 -5.15 -28.33
CA GLY A 142 9.09 -5.06 -29.35
C GLY A 142 8.06 -3.94 -29.14
N SER A 143 8.20 -2.86 -29.91
CA SER A 143 7.33 -1.67 -29.95
C SER A 143 7.25 -0.81 -28.68
N LYS A 144 6.94 0.48 -28.87
CA LYS A 144 7.01 1.53 -27.85
C LYS A 144 5.79 2.46 -27.96
N ASP A 145 4.76 2.18 -27.18
CA ASP A 145 3.65 3.11 -26.93
C ASP A 145 3.54 3.37 -25.42
N LEU A 146 3.81 4.63 -25.03
CA LEU A 146 3.82 5.06 -23.63
C LEU A 146 2.39 5.35 -23.15
N PHE A 147 1.74 4.35 -22.56
CA PHE A 147 0.72 4.57 -21.53
C PHE A 147 1.40 4.56 -20.16
N CYS A 148 1.02 5.48 -19.27
CA CYS A 148 1.78 5.75 -18.04
C CYS A 148 1.52 4.74 -16.91
N GLY A 149 2.05 3.51 -17.07
CA GLY A 149 2.25 2.54 -15.98
C GLY A 149 1.06 1.67 -15.58
N GLU A 150 -0.04 1.70 -16.34
CA GLU A 150 -1.17 0.78 -16.14
C GLU A 150 -1.01 -0.48 -17.00
N GLU A 151 -1.23 -1.66 -16.40
CA GLU A 151 -1.26 -2.92 -17.16
C GLU A 151 -2.39 -2.85 -18.21
N THR A 152 -2.01 -2.91 -19.49
CA THR A 152 -2.96 -2.86 -20.59
C THR A 152 -2.96 -4.16 -21.39
N LEU A 153 -4.15 -4.63 -21.74
CA LEU A 153 -4.38 -5.82 -22.56
C LEU A 153 -4.62 -5.38 -24.02
N PRO A 154 -4.01 -6.03 -25.02
CA PRO A 154 -4.33 -5.78 -26.41
C PRO A 154 -5.74 -6.32 -26.72
N VAL A 155 -6.57 -5.49 -27.35
CA VAL A 155 -7.90 -5.87 -27.81
C VAL A 155 -7.88 -5.99 -29.33
N TYR A 156 -8.39 -7.11 -29.82
CA TYR A 156 -8.51 -7.41 -31.25
C TYR A 156 -9.97 -7.46 -31.66
N GLU A 157 -10.24 -7.11 -32.90
CA GLU A 157 -11.55 -7.18 -33.53
C GLU A 157 -11.48 -7.96 -34.84
N SER A 158 -12.54 -8.71 -35.12
CA SER A 158 -12.87 -9.19 -36.47
C SER A 158 -14.32 -8.84 -36.78
N ILE A 159 -14.61 -8.44 -38.03
CA ILE A 159 -15.96 -8.20 -38.52
C ILE A 159 -16.12 -8.93 -39.86
N LEU A 160 -17.07 -9.85 -39.92
CA LEU A 160 -17.54 -10.51 -41.14
C LEU A 160 -18.95 -10.00 -41.46
N LEU A 161 -19.23 -9.82 -42.75
CA LEU A 161 -20.47 -9.27 -43.27
C LEU A 161 -20.99 -10.16 -44.40
N GLU A 162 -22.21 -10.69 -44.24
CA GLU A 162 -22.87 -11.58 -45.20
C GLU A 162 -24.34 -11.13 -45.33
N GLU A 163 -24.78 -10.74 -46.54
CA GLU A 163 -26.11 -10.23 -46.92
C GLU A 163 -27.15 -9.85 -45.82
N GLY A 164 -26.82 -8.87 -44.98
CA GLY A 164 -27.71 -8.30 -43.95
C GLY A 164 -27.45 -8.79 -42.53
N ASP A 165 -26.54 -9.74 -42.39
CA ASP A 165 -26.05 -10.33 -41.16
C ASP A 165 -24.57 -9.92 -40.91
N MET A 166 -24.19 -9.82 -39.65
CA MET A 166 -22.85 -9.43 -39.21
C MET A 166 -22.36 -10.39 -38.12
N VAL A 167 -21.13 -10.90 -38.25
CA VAL A 167 -20.43 -11.58 -37.16
C VAL A 167 -19.30 -10.67 -36.69
N ARG A 168 -19.47 -10.07 -35.50
CA ARG A 168 -18.44 -9.28 -34.82
C ARG A 168 -17.78 -10.16 -33.77
N LYS A 169 -16.46 -10.20 -33.75
CA LYS A 169 -15.65 -10.90 -32.74
C LYS A 169 -14.77 -9.88 -32.02
N ILE A 170 -14.84 -9.80 -30.70
CA ILE A 170 -13.92 -9.02 -29.87
C ILE A 170 -13.06 -10.00 -29.08
N ALA A 171 -11.73 -9.83 -29.06
CA ALA A 171 -10.82 -10.78 -28.43
C ALA A 171 -9.77 -10.10 -27.55
N VAL A 172 -9.42 -10.72 -26.42
CA VAL A 172 -8.38 -10.26 -25.48
C VAL A 172 -7.45 -11.39 -25.05
N GLU A 173 -6.19 -11.08 -24.75
CA GLU A 173 -5.26 -12.01 -24.11
C GLU A 173 -5.43 -11.96 -22.58
N THR A 174 -5.87 -13.06 -21.98
CA THR A 174 -6.01 -13.21 -20.52
C THR A 174 -4.67 -13.59 -19.89
N GLN A 175 -4.37 -13.12 -18.67
CA GLN A 175 -3.08 -13.41 -18.03
C GLN A 175 -3.01 -14.76 -17.29
N ARG A 176 -4.13 -15.27 -16.77
CA ARG A 176 -4.16 -16.43 -15.85
C ARG A 176 -5.42 -17.29 -16.06
N PRO A 177 -5.35 -18.42 -16.79
CA PRO A 177 -4.23 -18.87 -17.62
C PRO A 177 -3.99 -17.96 -18.85
N PRO A 178 -2.83 -18.05 -19.52
CA PRO A 178 -2.58 -17.40 -20.80
C PRO A 178 -3.42 -18.04 -21.92
N GLN A 179 -4.53 -17.41 -22.26
CA GLN A 179 -5.50 -17.83 -23.28
C GLN A 179 -6.03 -16.60 -24.03
N ILE A 180 -6.58 -16.79 -25.21
CA ILE A 180 -7.33 -15.74 -25.91
C ILE A 180 -8.82 -16.00 -25.68
N GLU A 181 -9.49 -15.02 -25.11
CA GLU A 181 -10.92 -15.03 -24.82
C GLU A 181 -11.63 -14.22 -25.93
N ILE A 182 -12.53 -14.86 -26.68
CA ILE A 182 -13.15 -14.34 -27.89
C ILE A 182 -14.66 -14.27 -27.70
N HIS A 183 -15.18 -13.06 -27.70
CA HIS A 183 -16.59 -12.71 -27.58
C HIS A 183 -17.17 -12.64 -28.99
N VAL A 184 -18.09 -13.55 -29.32
CA VAL A 184 -18.66 -13.73 -30.66
C VAL A 184 -20.11 -13.28 -30.68
N TRP A 185 -20.38 -12.24 -31.45
CA TRP A 185 -21.69 -11.62 -31.62
C TRP A 185 -22.19 -11.88 -33.04
N LYS A 186 -23.27 -12.66 -33.19
CA LYS A 186 -23.95 -12.85 -34.48
C LYS A 186 -25.21 -11.99 -34.50
N ILE A 187 -25.18 -10.94 -35.31
CA ILE A 187 -26.21 -9.92 -35.41
C ILE A 187 -26.94 -10.14 -36.74
N LEU A 188 -28.18 -10.63 -36.69
CA LEU A 188 -29.00 -10.82 -37.89
C LEU A 188 -29.94 -9.63 -38.05
N LYS A 189 -29.87 -8.92 -39.17
CA LYS A 189 -30.73 -7.75 -39.47
C LYS A 189 -30.76 -6.66 -38.36
N GLY A 190 -29.68 -6.56 -37.59
CA GLY A 190 -29.52 -5.61 -36.47
C GLY A 190 -29.93 -6.11 -35.08
N VAL A 191 -30.43 -7.35 -34.95
CA VAL A 191 -30.77 -8.00 -33.67
C VAL A 191 -29.67 -9.01 -33.30
N LEU A 192 -29.25 -9.05 -32.04
CA LEU A 192 -28.27 -10.05 -31.57
C LEU A 192 -28.95 -11.42 -31.47
N ASN A 193 -28.68 -12.30 -32.43
CA ASN A 193 -29.29 -13.62 -32.53
C ASN A 193 -28.49 -14.71 -31.80
N GLN A 194 -27.16 -14.54 -31.71
CA GLN A 194 -26.32 -15.44 -30.92
C GLN A 194 -25.19 -14.65 -30.26
N PHE A 195 -25.05 -14.89 -28.96
CA PHE A 195 -23.90 -14.51 -28.15
C PHE A 195 -23.17 -15.78 -27.67
N SER A 196 -21.83 -15.77 -27.67
CA SER A 196 -21.02 -16.85 -27.11
C SER A 196 -19.58 -16.39 -26.85
N ILE A 197 -18.98 -16.87 -25.75
CA ILE A 197 -17.55 -16.67 -25.43
C ILE A 197 -16.78 -17.96 -25.75
N GLU A 198 -15.87 -17.90 -26.71
CA GLU A 198 -14.88 -18.95 -27.03
C GLU A 198 -13.57 -18.69 -26.27
N LYS A 199 -12.83 -19.74 -25.90
CA LYS A 199 -11.46 -19.60 -25.34
C LYS A 199 -10.49 -20.51 -26.08
N ILE A 200 -9.47 -19.93 -26.68
CA ILE A 200 -8.49 -20.64 -27.53
C ILE A 200 -7.06 -20.39 -27.09
N SER A 201 -6.12 -21.19 -27.59
CA SER A 201 -4.70 -20.99 -27.30
C SER A 201 -4.14 -19.81 -28.11
N LYS A 202 -3.08 -19.15 -27.59
CA LYS A 202 -2.41 -18.06 -28.32
C LYS A 202 -1.94 -18.47 -29.72
N ARG A 203 -1.44 -19.70 -29.87
CA ARG A 203 -0.98 -20.24 -31.17
C ARG A 203 -2.12 -20.36 -32.18
N GLU A 204 -3.25 -20.89 -31.73
CA GLU A 204 -4.46 -21.02 -32.56
C GLU A 204 -5.04 -19.65 -32.95
N PHE A 205 -4.83 -18.61 -32.13
CA PHE A 205 -5.16 -17.23 -32.47
C PHE A 205 -4.15 -16.60 -33.44
N GLU A 206 -2.86 -16.90 -33.30
CA GLU A 206 -1.80 -16.45 -34.22
C GLU A 206 -1.95 -17.06 -35.64
N GLU A 207 -2.62 -18.21 -35.76
CA GLU A 207 -3.03 -18.82 -37.03
C GLU A 207 -4.25 -18.14 -37.68
N ARG A 208 -5.05 -17.37 -36.93
CA ARG A 208 -6.32 -16.75 -37.35
C ARG A 208 -6.12 -15.33 -37.88
N GLN A 209 -6.00 -15.20 -39.20
CA GLN A 209 -5.75 -13.92 -39.87
C GLN A 209 -6.96 -12.95 -39.90
N GLU A 210 -8.14 -13.33 -39.42
CA GLU A 210 -9.31 -12.44 -39.47
C GLU A 210 -9.30 -11.30 -38.42
N PHE A 211 -8.38 -11.34 -37.45
CA PHE A 211 -8.31 -10.39 -36.33
C PHE A 211 -7.31 -9.24 -36.54
N LYS A 212 -7.69 -8.04 -36.08
CA LYS A 212 -6.84 -6.83 -36.08
C LYS A 212 -6.85 -6.18 -34.70
N GLN A 213 -5.69 -5.77 -34.19
CA GLN A 213 -5.65 -5.04 -32.91
C GLN A 213 -6.28 -3.65 -33.08
N ILE A 214 -7.36 -3.37 -32.35
CA ILE A 214 -8.12 -2.10 -32.46
C ILE A 214 -7.79 -1.10 -31.37
N THR A 215 -7.42 -1.58 -30.17
CA THR A 215 -7.12 -0.74 -29.01
C THR A 215 -6.24 -1.51 -28.02
N ARG A 216 -5.77 -0.82 -26.98
CA ARG A 216 -5.27 -1.42 -25.74
C ARG A 216 -6.19 -0.95 -24.63
N THR A 217 -6.75 -1.87 -23.86
CA THR A 217 -7.68 -1.59 -22.75
C THR A 217 -7.05 -1.94 -21.41
N THR A 218 -7.67 -1.58 -20.28
CA THR A 218 -7.21 -2.01 -18.95
C THR A 218 -8.09 -3.16 -18.43
N PRO A 219 -7.60 -4.01 -17.50
CA PRO A 219 -8.42 -5.05 -16.88
C PRO A 219 -9.73 -4.53 -16.25
N GLY A 220 -9.75 -3.26 -15.79
CA GLY A 220 -10.95 -2.59 -15.31
C GLY A 220 -11.96 -2.30 -16.42
N GLN A 221 -11.53 -1.69 -17.52
CA GLN A 221 -12.39 -1.41 -18.68
C GLN A 221 -12.86 -2.71 -19.37
N TRP A 222 -12.00 -3.73 -19.44
CA TRP A 222 -12.41 -5.06 -19.91
C TRP A 222 -13.51 -5.67 -19.03
N LYS A 223 -13.39 -5.57 -17.70
CA LYS A 223 -14.44 -6.05 -16.79
C LYS A 223 -15.77 -5.32 -17.01
N ILE A 224 -15.75 -3.99 -17.15
CA ILE A 224 -16.96 -3.20 -17.43
C ILE A 224 -17.59 -3.62 -18.78
N PHE A 225 -16.77 -3.87 -19.80
CA PHE A 225 -17.23 -4.44 -21.07
C PHE A 225 -17.91 -5.80 -20.88
N SER A 226 -17.27 -6.77 -20.21
CA SER A 226 -17.87 -8.11 -20.02
C SER A 226 -19.13 -8.11 -19.14
N GLU A 227 -19.24 -7.17 -18.18
CA GLU A 227 -20.45 -7.02 -17.35
C GLU A 227 -21.59 -6.38 -18.16
N GLY A 228 -21.32 -5.25 -18.86
CA GLY A 228 -22.33 -4.58 -19.70
C GLY A 228 -22.73 -5.38 -20.94
N GLU A 229 -21.86 -6.25 -21.44
CA GLU A 229 -22.18 -7.19 -22.53
C GLU A 229 -23.23 -8.22 -22.10
N ALA A 230 -23.16 -8.73 -20.87
CA ALA A 230 -24.16 -9.67 -20.35
C ALA A 230 -25.54 -9.00 -20.28
N GLU A 231 -25.63 -7.80 -19.70
CA GLU A 231 -26.86 -6.98 -19.67
C GLU A 231 -27.40 -6.69 -21.07
N ILE A 232 -26.52 -6.30 -22.01
CA ILE A 232 -26.90 -6.04 -23.40
C ILE A 232 -27.34 -7.31 -24.10
N SER A 233 -26.77 -8.48 -23.80
CA SER A 233 -27.16 -9.75 -24.43
C SER A 233 -28.63 -10.11 -24.16
N GLU A 234 -29.08 -9.98 -22.90
CA GLU A 234 -30.49 -10.16 -22.50
C GLU A 234 -31.38 -9.07 -23.11
N LEU A 235 -30.94 -7.81 -23.08
CA LEU A 235 -31.69 -6.68 -23.62
C LEU A 235 -31.82 -6.69 -25.16
N CYS A 236 -30.96 -7.42 -25.87
CA CYS A 236 -30.96 -7.49 -27.34
C CYS A 236 -31.85 -8.59 -27.92
N GLU A 237 -32.25 -9.63 -27.17
CA GLU A 237 -32.94 -10.82 -27.70
C GLU A 237 -34.20 -10.50 -28.53
N THR A 238 -34.87 -9.38 -28.20
CA THR A 238 -36.17 -8.99 -28.77
C THR A 238 -36.16 -7.66 -29.52
N ARG A 239 -35.01 -6.98 -29.66
CA ARG A 239 -34.94 -5.64 -30.27
C ARG A 239 -33.62 -5.37 -30.98
N VAL A 240 -33.65 -4.44 -31.94
CA VAL A 240 -32.43 -3.88 -32.53
C VAL A 240 -31.69 -3.07 -31.47
N CYS A 241 -30.41 -3.37 -31.26
CA CYS A 241 -29.57 -2.81 -30.19
C CYS A 241 -28.19 -2.37 -30.70
N ARG A 242 -28.12 -2.00 -32.00
CA ARG A 242 -26.87 -1.66 -32.70
C ARG A 242 -26.07 -0.57 -31.99
N THR A 243 -26.74 0.48 -31.53
CA THR A 243 -26.14 1.62 -30.82
C THR A 243 -25.47 1.17 -29.52
N GLU A 244 -26.14 0.33 -28.75
CA GLU A 244 -25.64 -0.20 -27.48
C GLU A 244 -24.42 -1.09 -27.68
N LEU A 245 -24.39 -1.92 -28.74
CA LEU A 245 -23.22 -2.71 -29.13
C LEU A 245 -22.07 -1.86 -29.69
N GLU A 246 -22.34 -0.70 -30.28
CA GLU A 246 -21.32 0.26 -30.73
C GLU A 246 -20.75 1.08 -29.55
N ASP A 247 -21.59 1.48 -28.60
CA ASP A 247 -21.19 2.20 -27.37
C ASP A 247 -20.45 1.28 -26.39
N LEU A 248 -20.87 0.03 -26.24
CA LEU A 248 -20.21 -1.00 -25.43
C LEU A 248 -18.75 -1.22 -25.84
N VAL A 249 -18.47 -1.34 -27.15
CA VAL A 249 -17.07 -1.45 -27.63
C VAL A 249 -16.29 -0.15 -27.44
N ARG A 250 -16.95 1.01 -27.38
CA ARG A 250 -16.26 2.29 -27.11
C ARG A 250 -15.61 2.32 -25.72
N ILE A 251 -16.15 1.59 -24.74
CA ILE A 251 -15.59 1.45 -23.38
C ILE A 251 -14.15 0.88 -23.41
N LEU A 252 -13.81 0.07 -24.42
CA LEU A 252 -12.48 -0.51 -24.58
C LEU A 252 -11.42 0.47 -25.11
N TYR A 253 -11.80 1.67 -25.52
CA TYR A 253 -10.88 2.70 -25.98
C TYR A 253 -10.48 3.61 -24.82
N LEU A 254 -9.22 3.51 -24.40
CA LEU A 254 -8.67 4.43 -23.41
C LEU A 254 -8.61 5.85 -23.98
N GLU A 255 -9.23 6.80 -23.28
CA GLU A 255 -9.06 8.22 -23.56
C GLU A 255 -7.57 8.56 -23.45
N LYS A 256 -7.07 9.34 -24.41
CA LYS A 256 -5.66 9.74 -24.40
C LYS A 256 -5.44 10.68 -23.21
N PRO A 257 -4.54 10.35 -22.26
CA PRO A 257 -4.26 11.26 -21.16
C PRO A 257 -3.74 12.59 -21.72
N ASP A 258 -4.28 13.69 -21.19
CA ASP A 258 -3.92 15.01 -21.68
C ASP A 258 -2.43 15.28 -21.42
N LYS A 259 -1.76 15.96 -22.36
CA LYS A 259 -0.28 16.07 -22.41
C LYS A 259 0.31 16.95 -21.32
N SER A 260 -0.50 17.38 -20.37
CA SER A 260 -0.15 18.14 -19.17
C SER A 260 0.32 17.26 -18.00
N HIS A 261 0.01 15.95 -18.01
CA HIS A 261 0.21 15.07 -16.85
C HIS A 261 1.00 13.76 -17.08
N CYS A 262 1.84 13.72 -18.12
CA CYS A 262 3.04 12.88 -18.08
C CYS A 262 4.30 13.63 -18.53
#